data_AF-A0A093J4T8-F1
#
_entry.id   AF-A0A093J4T8-F1
#
_cell.length_a   1.000
_cell.length_b   1.000
_cell.length_c   1.000
_cell.angle_alpha   90.00
_cell.angle_beta   90.00
_cell.angle_gamma   90.00
#
_symmetry.space_group_name_H-M   'P 1'
#
loop_
_entity.id
_entity.type
_entity.pdbx_description
1 polymer ?
#
loop_
_entity_poly.entity_id
_entity_poly.type
_entity_poly.pdbx_seq_one_letter_code
_entity_poly.pdbx_strand_id
1 'polypeptide(L)'
;MKLFSCLLALLLFLLQAVPGLSLPRDTLHCLEYHGYCFHSKSCPEPFVAFGTCARRQKTCCIDTTSNFHTCQEEGGHCVPPAINCLEEQEGLCSHRKWKCCAEV
;
A
#
# COMPACT_ATOMS: atom_id res chain seq x y z
N MET A 1 18.27 39.06 20.33
CA MET A 1 18.72 37.68 20.02
C MET A 1 18.03 36.57 20.82
N LYS A 2 17.58 36.78 22.06
CA LYS A 2 16.84 35.74 22.82
C LYS A 2 15.41 35.47 22.31
N LEU A 3 14.66 36.51 21.93
CA LEU A 3 13.27 36.39 21.43
C LEU A 3 13.16 35.54 20.17
N PHE A 4 14.09 35.70 19.22
CA PHE A 4 14.11 34.91 17.99
C PHE A 4 14.39 33.42 18.26
N SER A 5 15.28 33.13 19.22
CA SER A 5 15.58 31.75 19.63
C SER A 5 14.36 31.08 20.29
N CYS A 6 13.64 31.82 21.14
CA CYS A 6 12.40 31.32 21.74
C CYS A 6 11.30 31.07 20.70
N LEU A 7 11.13 31.97 19.74
CA LEU A 7 10.18 31.82 18.63
C LEU A 7 10.50 30.58 17.77
N LEU A 8 11.78 30.38 17.43
CA LEU A 8 12.23 29.23 16.66
C LEU A 8 11.97 27.91 17.42
N ALA A 9 12.27 27.87 18.72
CA ALA A 9 11.99 26.71 19.56
C ALA A 9 10.49 26.38 19.61
N LEU A 10 9.64 27.42 19.75
CA LEU A 10 8.19 27.26 19.80
C LEU A 10 7.63 26.71 18.47
N LEU A 11 8.15 27.20 17.34
CA LEU A 11 7.78 26.70 16.00
C LEU A 11 8.17 25.23 15.80
N LEU A 12 9.35 24.82 16.27
CA LEU A 12 9.79 23.42 16.20
C LEU A 12 8.93 22.50 17.06
N PHE A 13 8.53 22.94 18.26
CA PHE A 13 7.60 22.18 19.11
C PHE A 13 6.22 22.04 18.47
N LEU A 14 5.70 23.09 17.83
CA LEU A 14 4.43 23.02 17.10
C LEU A 14 4.50 22.08 15.90
N LEU A 15 5.64 21.99 15.22
CA LEU A 15 5.85 21.07 14.09
C LEU A 15 5.77 19.60 14.52
N GLN A 16 6.26 19.27 15.71
CA GLN A 16 6.20 17.90 16.26
C GLN A 16 4.82 17.53 16.81
N ALA A 17 3.98 18.53 17.12
CA ALA A 17 2.65 18.33 17.68
C ALA A 17 1.57 18.07 16.63
N VAL A 18 1.89 18.07 15.32
CA VAL A 18 0.92 17.79 14.25
C VAL A 18 0.76 16.27 14.07
N PRO A 19 -0.33 15.64 14.57
CA PRO A 19 -0.60 14.24 14.32
C PRO A 19 -1.18 14.14 12.90
N GLY A 20 -0.31 14.22 11.89
CA GLY A 20 -0.75 14.33 10.51
C GLY A 20 0.35 14.27 9.45
N LEU A 21 1.62 14.28 9.84
CA LEU A 21 2.73 14.15 8.90
C LEU A 21 3.04 12.69 8.50
N SER A 22 2.40 11.71 9.14
CA SER A 22 2.56 10.31 8.77
C SER A 22 1.72 9.98 7.53
N LEU A 23 2.34 9.34 6.54
CA LEU A 23 1.60 8.80 5.40
C LEU A 23 0.49 7.86 5.89
N PRO A 24 -0.69 7.85 5.26
CA PRO A 24 -1.73 6.86 5.53
C PRO A 24 -1.17 5.43 5.41
N ARG A 25 -1.61 4.54 6.31
CA ARG A 25 -1.11 3.15 6.38
C ARG A 25 -1.27 2.38 5.07
N ASP A 26 -2.38 2.63 4.37
CA ASP A 26 -2.68 2.07 3.06
C ASP A 26 -1.77 2.64 1.96
N THR A 27 -1.39 3.92 2.05
CA THR A 27 -0.37 4.49 1.18
C THR A 27 1.01 3.90 1.45
N LEU A 28 1.40 3.71 2.72
CA LEU A 28 2.66 3.03 3.05
C LEU A 28 2.69 1.60 2.52
N HIS A 29 1.59 0.87 2.70
CA HIS A 29 1.44 -0.49 2.17
C HIS A 29 1.56 -0.51 0.64
N CYS A 30 0.95 0.43 -0.07
CA CYS A 30 1.12 0.53 -1.53
C CYS A 30 2.58 0.73 -1.95
N LEU A 31 3.31 1.59 -1.23
CA LEU A 31 4.73 1.88 -1.51
C LEU A 31 5.65 0.68 -1.21
N GLU A 32 5.30 -0.17 -0.23
CA GLU A 32 6.05 -1.41 0.06
C GLU A 32 6.05 -2.38 -1.14
N TYR A 33 5.02 -2.32 -2.00
CA TYR A 33 4.95 -3.09 -3.26
C TYR A 33 5.39 -2.27 -4.47
N HIS A 34 6.17 -1.20 -4.25
CA HIS A 34 6.63 -0.29 -5.31
C HIS A 34 5.48 0.33 -6.13
N GLY A 35 4.27 0.36 -5.57
CA GLY A 35 3.10 0.93 -6.21
C GLY A 35 3.01 2.43 -6.02
N TYR A 36 2.11 3.06 -6.78
CA TYR A 36 1.76 4.47 -6.63
C TYR A 36 0.25 4.67 -6.50
N CYS A 37 -0.12 5.81 -5.94
CA CYS A 37 -1.51 6.19 -5.77
C CYS A 37 -2.09 6.87 -7.02
N PHE A 38 -3.04 6.22 -7.66
CA PHE A 38 -3.75 6.76 -8.81
C PHE A 38 -5.18 7.18 -8.45
N HIS A 39 -5.63 8.31 -9.01
CA HIS A 39 -6.94 8.87 -8.68
C HIS A 39 -8.10 8.06 -9.26
N SER A 40 -7.90 7.39 -10.40
CA SER A 40 -8.92 6.57 -11.05
C SER A 40 -9.02 5.19 -10.41
N LYS A 41 -10.19 4.55 -10.57
CA LYS A 41 -10.39 3.14 -10.20
C LYS A 41 -9.58 2.19 -11.07
N SER A 42 -9.35 2.56 -12.33
CA SER A 42 -8.59 1.76 -13.29
C SER A 42 -7.17 2.30 -13.41
N CYS A 43 -6.19 1.43 -13.19
CA CYS A 43 -4.78 1.74 -13.42
C CYS A 43 -4.49 1.79 -14.92
N PRO A 44 -3.65 2.72 -15.39
CA PRO A 44 -3.19 2.72 -16.77
C PRO A 44 -2.26 1.53 -17.01
N GLU A 45 -2.28 0.97 -18.21
CA GLU A 45 -1.28 -0.03 -18.60
C GLU A 45 0.14 0.59 -18.51
N PRO A 46 1.15 -0.18 -18.06
CA PRO A 46 1.12 -1.61 -17.74
C PRO A 46 0.85 -1.93 -16.25
N PHE A 47 0.19 -1.04 -15.51
CA PHE A 47 -0.05 -1.21 -14.08
C PHE A 47 -1.40 -1.84 -13.80
N VAL A 48 -1.49 -2.63 -12.73
CA VAL A 48 -2.74 -3.25 -12.29
C VAL A 48 -3.19 -2.70 -10.93
N ALA A 49 -4.51 -2.75 -10.71
CA ALA A 49 -5.09 -2.38 -9.44
C ALA A 49 -4.80 -3.45 -8.39
N PHE A 50 -3.98 -3.11 -7.39
CA PHE A 50 -3.62 -4.03 -6.31
C PHE A 50 -4.43 -3.80 -5.05
N GLY A 51 -4.89 -2.57 -4.81
CA GLY A 51 -5.61 -2.23 -3.61
C GLY A 51 -5.98 -0.75 -3.58
N THR A 52 -6.05 -0.18 -2.40
CA THR A 52 -6.41 1.23 -2.23
C THR A 52 -5.37 1.98 -1.43
N CYS A 53 -5.29 3.29 -1.60
CA CYS A 53 -4.43 4.16 -0.82
C CYS A 53 -5.08 5.53 -0.56
N ALA A 54 -4.37 6.41 0.15
CA ALA A 54 -4.86 7.74 0.55
C ALA A 54 -6.21 7.67 1.29
N ARG A 55 -6.27 6.85 2.35
CA ARG A 55 -7.49 6.57 3.12
C ARG A 55 -8.60 5.96 2.26
N ARG A 56 -8.21 5.00 1.41
CA ARG A 56 -9.08 4.29 0.46
C ARG A 56 -9.76 5.16 -0.61
N GLN A 57 -9.31 6.39 -0.80
CA GLN A 57 -9.89 7.31 -1.80
C GLN A 57 -9.27 7.14 -3.19
N LYS A 58 -8.11 6.50 -3.27
CA LYS A 58 -7.33 6.29 -4.49
C LYS A 58 -7.03 4.80 -4.66
N THR A 59 -6.70 4.41 -5.88
CA THR A 59 -6.27 3.05 -6.21
C THR A 59 -4.76 2.94 -6.06
N CYS A 60 -4.28 1.84 -5.47
CA CYS A 60 -2.87 1.47 -5.51
C CYS A 60 -2.61 0.72 -6.82
N CYS A 61 -1.76 1.30 -7.67
CA CYS A 61 -1.36 0.72 -8.94
C CYS A 61 0.08 0.20 -8.82
N ILE A 62 0.28 -1.09 -9.11
CA ILE A 62 1.61 -1.73 -9.08
C ILE A 62 2.01 -2.16 -10.49
N ASP A 63 3.31 -2.19 -10.75
CA ASP A 63 3.88 -2.57 -12.03
C ASP A 63 4.01 -4.10 -12.14
N THR A 64 3.22 -4.72 -13.02
CA THR A 64 3.25 -6.17 -13.25
C THR A 64 4.24 -6.60 -14.33
N THR A 65 4.91 -5.66 -15.00
CA THR A 65 6.02 -5.99 -15.92
C THR A 65 7.30 -6.34 -15.17
N SER A 66 7.35 -6.01 -13.88
CA SER A 66 8.41 -6.42 -12.96
C SER A 66 8.08 -7.78 -12.31
N ASN A 67 8.92 -8.24 -11.38
CA ASN A 67 8.73 -9.52 -10.65
C ASN A 67 7.49 -9.55 -9.71
N PHE A 68 6.55 -8.60 -9.84
CA PHE A 68 5.37 -8.48 -8.98
C PHE A 68 4.11 -8.96 -9.70
N HIS A 69 3.98 -10.26 -9.86
CA HIS A 69 2.75 -10.88 -10.36
C HIS A 69 1.67 -10.85 -9.27
N THR A 70 0.47 -10.39 -9.64
CA THR A 70 -0.67 -10.44 -8.70
C THR A 70 -1.28 -11.83 -8.70
N CYS A 71 -1.73 -12.30 -7.54
CA CYS A 71 -2.36 -13.61 -7.42
C CYS A 71 -3.50 -13.85 -8.42
N GLN A 72 -4.26 -12.79 -8.71
CA GLN A 72 -5.39 -12.84 -9.63
C GLN A 72 -4.97 -12.99 -11.11
N GLU A 73 -3.83 -12.41 -11.50
CA GLU A 73 -3.28 -12.54 -12.85
C GLU A 73 -2.79 -13.98 -13.12
N GLU A 74 -2.26 -14.60 -12.08
CA GLU A 74 -1.83 -16.01 -12.07
C GLU A 74 -3.00 -17.02 -11.94
N GLY A 75 -4.24 -16.53 -11.88
CA GLY A 75 -5.46 -17.35 -11.78
C GLY A 75 -5.80 -17.84 -10.37
N GLY A 76 -5.05 -17.43 -9.36
CA GLY A 76 -5.26 -17.83 -7.97
C GLY A 76 -6.23 -16.95 -7.18
N HIS A 77 -6.52 -17.41 -5.96
CA HIS A 77 -7.37 -16.76 -4.98
C HIS A 77 -6.58 -16.34 -3.74
N CYS A 78 -6.73 -15.07 -3.36
CA CYS A 78 -6.19 -14.60 -2.10
C CYS A 78 -7.05 -15.11 -0.93
N VAL A 79 -6.44 -15.89 -0.03
CA VAL A 79 -7.12 -16.41 1.17
C VAL A 79 -6.41 -15.99 2.46
N PRO A 80 -7.14 -15.80 3.56
CA PRO A 80 -6.51 -15.53 4.85
C PRO A 80 -5.80 -16.79 5.37
N PRO A 81 -4.81 -16.64 6.30
CA PRO A 81 -4.05 -17.76 6.86
C PRO A 81 -4.88 -18.87 7.54
N ALA A 82 -6.14 -18.59 7.86
CA ALA A 82 -7.04 -19.54 8.50
C ALA A 82 -7.71 -20.52 7.51
N ILE A 83 -7.65 -20.23 6.20
CA ILE A 83 -8.17 -21.11 5.16
C ILE A 83 -7.07 -22.08 4.75
N ASN A 84 -7.40 -23.37 4.71
CA ASN A 84 -6.48 -24.38 4.21
C ASN A 84 -6.39 -24.26 2.69
N CYS A 85 -5.19 -23.98 2.21
CA CYS A 85 -4.84 -23.93 0.80
C CYS A 85 -4.35 -25.32 0.37
N LEU A 86 -4.96 -25.94 -0.64
CA LEU A 86 -4.48 -27.23 -1.14
C LEU A 86 -3.16 -27.08 -1.90
N GLU A 87 -3.05 -26.01 -2.69
CA GLU A 87 -1.86 -25.65 -3.46
C GLU A 87 -1.57 -24.16 -3.33
N GLU A 88 -0.52 -23.82 -2.56
CA GLU A 88 -0.02 -22.44 -2.44
C GLU A 88 0.73 -22.06 -3.72
N GLN A 89 0.41 -20.90 -4.29
CA GLN A 89 1.01 -20.38 -5.51
C GLN A 89 1.83 -19.11 -5.21
N GLU A 90 2.81 -18.82 -6.05
CA GLU A 90 3.47 -17.51 -6.05
C GLU A 90 2.50 -16.43 -6.56
N GLY A 91 2.34 -15.35 -5.82
CA GLY A 91 1.47 -14.26 -6.22
C GLY A 91 1.19 -13.29 -5.07
N LEU A 92 1.10 -12.01 -5.40
CA LEU A 92 0.83 -10.98 -4.41
C LEU A 92 -0.65 -10.86 -4.08
N CYS A 93 -0.95 -10.71 -2.79
CA CYS A 93 -2.28 -10.40 -2.28
C CYS A 93 -2.33 -9.03 -1.62
N SER A 94 -3.40 -8.30 -1.90
CA SER A 94 -3.63 -6.93 -1.41
C SER A 94 -3.67 -6.83 0.11
N HIS A 95 -4.16 -7.87 0.77
CA HIS A 95 -4.23 -7.96 2.21
C HIS A 95 -2.95 -8.57 2.78
N ARG A 96 -2.34 -7.88 3.75
CA ARG A 96 -1.15 -8.39 4.44
C ARG A 96 -1.43 -9.77 5.04
N LYS A 97 -0.45 -10.67 4.89
CA LYS A 97 -0.47 -12.07 5.37
C LYS A 97 -1.44 -12.99 4.64
N TRP A 98 -2.22 -12.49 3.68
CA TRP A 98 -3.00 -13.39 2.84
C TRP A 98 -2.06 -14.10 1.87
N LYS A 99 -2.42 -15.34 1.54
CA LYS A 99 -1.65 -16.19 0.65
C LYS A 99 -2.40 -16.35 -0.66
N CYS A 100 -1.66 -16.56 -1.75
CA CYS A 100 -2.24 -16.91 -3.04
C CYS A 100 -2.44 -18.44 -3.12
N CYS A 101 -3.63 -18.86 -3.52
CA CYS A 101 -4.01 -20.26 -3.62
C CYS A 101 -4.57 -20.56 -5.00
N ALA A 102 -4.02 -21.58 -5.67
CA ALA A 102 -4.54 -22.02 -6.96
C ALA A 102 -5.89 -22.74 -6.81
N GLU A 103 -6.03 -23.55 -5.75
CA GLU A 103 -7.24 -24.30 -5.41
C GLU A 103 -7.61 -24.05 -3.93
N VAL A 104 -8.87 -23.64 -3.70
CA VAL A 104 -9.46 -23.37 -2.37
C VAL A 104 -10.43 -24.47 -1.98
#